data_AF-A0A926FKM1-F1
#
_entry.id   AF-A0A926FKM1-F1
#
_cell.length_a   1.000
_cell.length_b   1.000
_cell.length_c   1.000
_cell.angle_alpha   90.00
_cell.angle_beta   90.00
_cell.angle_gamma   90.00
#
_symmetry.space_group_name_H-M   'P 1'
#
loop_
_entity.id
_entity.type
_entity.pdbx_description
1 polymer ?
#
loop_
_entity_poly.entity_id
_entity_poly.type
_entity_poly.pdbx_seq_one_letter_code
_entity_poly.pdbx_strand_id
1 'polypeptide(L)'
;MSSPTPDGEAVREIARRDEVLELLFWMRGQGFGEQLSARDLAGFLVYPEPEIAATLQTLEALGAVERRPEERYALTESGLPEARRRFVDNFREMLAEGHGECGFSCQQDHDHEPGRAGDPSREGEPRDDDRRNR
;
A
#
# COMPACT_ATOMS: atom_id res chain seq x y z
N MET A 1 -34.31 -2.60 -23.87
CA MET A 1 -33.14 -2.52 -22.96
C MET A 1 -33.53 -3.28 -21.71
N SER A 2 -32.91 -4.43 -21.43
CA SER A 2 -33.20 -5.17 -20.20
C SER A 2 -32.66 -4.37 -19.02
N SER A 3 -33.54 -3.98 -18.09
CA SER A 3 -33.11 -3.42 -16.81
C SER A 3 -32.28 -4.46 -16.06
N PRO A 4 -31.23 -4.04 -15.31
CA PRO A 4 -30.48 -4.96 -14.46
C PRO A 4 -31.43 -5.64 -13.46
N THR A 5 -31.21 -6.93 -13.19
CA THR A 5 -31.87 -7.63 -12.10
C THR A 5 -31.33 -7.12 -10.76
N PRO A 6 -32.13 -7.15 -9.68
CA PRO A 6 -31.70 -6.65 -8.36
C PRO A 6 -30.38 -7.28 -7.87
N ASP A 7 -30.16 -8.56 -8.15
CA ASP A 7 -28.91 -9.25 -7.81
C ASP A 7 -27.69 -8.68 -8.57
N GLY A 8 -27.88 -8.30 -9.84
CA GLY A 8 -26.84 -7.70 -10.67
C GLY A 8 -26.46 -6.29 -10.22
N GLU A 9 -27.42 -5.54 -9.67
CA GLU A 9 -27.17 -4.22 -9.10
C GLU A 9 -26.40 -4.32 -7.77
N ALA A 10 -26.78 -5.28 -6.91
CA ALA A 10 -26.07 -5.53 -5.66
C ALA A 10 -24.60 -5.91 -5.87
N VAL A 11 -24.31 -6.76 -6.87
CA VAL A 11 -22.92 -7.11 -7.22
C VAL A 11 -22.13 -5.90 -7.71
N ARG A 12 -22.73 -5.05 -8.54
CA ARG A 12 -22.07 -3.82 -9.04
C ARG A 12 -21.77 -2.84 -7.91
N GLU A 13 -22.67 -2.71 -6.95
CA GLU A 13 -22.49 -1.86 -5.79
C GLU A 13 -21.32 -2.34 -4.91
N ILE A 14 -21.18 -3.66 -4.71
CA ILE A 14 -20.04 -4.24 -3.99
C ILE A 14 -18.73 -3.95 -4.75
N ALA A 15 -18.70 -4.22 -6.06
CA ALA A 15 -17.52 -3.96 -6.88
C ALA A 15 -17.09 -2.49 -6.84
N ARG A 16 -18.04 -1.57 -6.91
CA ARG A 16 -17.78 -0.13 -6.84
C ARG A 16 -17.17 0.28 -5.49
N ARG A 17 -17.67 -0.27 -4.38
CA ARG A 17 -17.10 -0.01 -3.05
C ARG A 17 -15.67 -0.50 -2.94
N ASP A 18 -15.40 -1.70 -3.47
CA ASP A 18 -14.06 -2.27 -3.49
C ASP A 18 -13.11 -1.37 -4.30
N GLU A 19 -13.47 -0.99 -5.52
CA GLU A 19 -12.66 -0.11 -6.37
C GLU A 19 -12.39 1.27 -5.73
N VAL A 20 -13.38 1.85 -5.05
CA VAL A 20 -13.20 3.12 -4.32
C VAL A 20 -12.20 2.93 -3.16
N LEU A 21 -12.33 1.87 -2.37
CA LEU A 21 -11.41 1.59 -1.26
C LEU A 21 -9.98 1.31 -1.76
N GLU A 22 -9.84 0.52 -2.81
CA GLU A 22 -8.57 0.20 -3.47
C GLU A 22 -7.85 1.48 -3.93
N LEU A 23 -8.56 2.38 -4.61
CA LEU A 23 -8.00 3.63 -5.09
C LEU A 23 -7.62 4.57 -3.93
N LEU A 24 -8.45 4.68 -2.90
CA LEU A 24 -8.12 5.48 -1.71
C LEU A 24 -6.85 4.96 -1.01
N PHE A 25 -6.70 3.63 -0.90
CA PHE A 25 -5.49 3.01 -0.35
C PHE A 25 -4.27 3.31 -1.22
N TRP A 26 -4.39 3.15 -2.53
CA TRP A 26 -3.31 3.44 -3.47
C TRP A 26 -2.85 4.89 -3.38
N MET A 27 -3.78 5.84 -3.45
CA MET A 27 -3.47 7.27 -3.44
C MET A 27 -2.83 7.72 -2.11
N ARG A 28 -3.23 7.11 -0.99
CA ARG A 28 -2.58 7.30 0.31
C ARG A 28 -1.11 6.89 0.25
N GLY A 29 -0.78 5.75 -0.35
CA GLY A 29 0.60 5.27 -0.50
C GLY A 29 1.49 6.14 -1.39
N GLN A 30 0.90 6.88 -2.32
CA GLN A 30 1.60 7.79 -3.23
C GLN A 30 1.82 9.21 -2.65
N GLY A 31 1.34 9.48 -1.44
CA GLY A 31 1.46 10.80 -0.82
C GLY A 31 0.52 11.87 -1.39
N PHE A 32 -0.47 11.48 -2.20
CA PHE A 32 -1.48 12.41 -2.77
C PHE A 32 -2.59 12.82 -1.79
N GLY A 33 -2.33 12.66 -0.49
CA GLY A 33 -3.13 13.24 0.58
C GLY A 33 -4.33 12.39 1.00
N GLU A 34 -4.59 12.40 2.29
CA GLU A 34 -5.66 11.67 2.96
C GLU A 34 -7.06 12.27 2.70
N GLN A 35 -7.27 13.03 1.61
CA GLN A 35 -8.46 13.88 1.45
C GLN A 35 -8.87 14.03 -0.02
N LEU A 36 -9.50 13.00 -0.58
CA LEU A 36 -9.94 12.97 -1.99
C LEU A 36 -11.44 13.24 -2.10
N SER A 37 -11.84 14.03 -3.09
CA SER A 37 -13.25 14.26 -3.44
C SER A 37 -13.74 13.19 -4.44
N ALA A 38 -15.06 13.05 -4.58
CA ALA A 38 -15.64 12.19 -5.62
C ALA A 38 -15.15 12.54 -7.03
N ARG A 39 -14.94 13.83 -7.29
CA ARG A 39 -14.38 14.33 -8.56
C ARG A 39 -12.93 13.89 -8.79
N ASP A 40 -12.12 13.89 -7.73
CA ASP A 40 -10.72 13.44 -7.81
C ASP A 40 -10.68 11.95 -8.20
N LEU A 41 -11.57 11.14 -7.61
CA LEU A 41 -11.67 9.70 -7.89
C LEU A 41 -12.26 9.40 -9.27
N ALA A 42 -13.19 10.23 -9.76
CA ALA A 42 -13.79 10.09 -11.09
C ALA A 42 -12.76 10.18 -12.24
N GLY A 43 -11.58 10.75 -12.00
CA GLY A 43 -10.48 10.76 -12.97
C GLY A 43 -9.82 9.38 -13.18
N PHE A 44 -10.04 8.45 -12.26
CA PHE A 44 -9.40 7.12 -12.26
C PHE A 44 -10.42 5.98 -12.39
N LEU A 45 -11.64 6.19 -11.89
CA LEU A 45 -12.71 5.19 -11.91
C LEU A 45 -13.59 5.33 -13.16
N VAL A 46 -14.18 4.22 -13.59
CA VAL A 46 -15.12 4.19 -14.72
C VAL A 46 -16.53 4.70 -14.35
N TYR A 47 -16.76 5.00 -13.08
CA TYR A 47 -18.05 5.45 -12.55
C TYR A 47 -18.17 6.97 -12.61
N PRO A 48 -19.38 7.50 -12.85
CA PRO A 48 -19.61 8.93 -12.81
C PRO A 48 -19.54 9.47 -11.37
N GLU A 49 -19.15 10.74 -11.23
CA GLU A 49 -18.99 11.42 -9.93
C GLU A 49 -20.18 11.24 -8.95
N PRO A 50 -21.46 11.31 -9.36
CA PRO A 50 -22.58 11.11 -8.44
C PRO A 50 -22.65 9.70 -7.84
N GLU A 51 -22.26 8.67 -8.60
CA GLU A 51 -22.24 7.29 -8.12
C GLU A 51 -21.09 7.06 -7.14
N ILE A 52 -19.93 7.67 -7.41
CA ILE A 52 -18.79 7.65 -6.50
C ILE A 52 -19.16 8.38 -5.20
N ALA A 53 -19.82 9.54 -5.28
CA ALA A 53 -20.26 10.29 -4.10
C ALA A 53 -21.24 9.47 -3.23
N ALA A 54 -22.20 8.77 -3.84
CA ALA A 54 -23.11 7.88 -3.11
C ALA A 54 -22.36 6.70 -2.45
N THR A 55 -21.33 6.19 -3.12
CA THR A 55 -20.48 5.12 -2.57
C THR A 55 -19.69 5.61 -1.37
N LEU A 56 -19.09 6.80 -1.44
CA LEU A 56 -18.35 7.42 -0.34
C LEU A 56 -19.23 7.67 0.88
N GLN A 57 -20.46 8.15 0.69
CA GLN A 57 -21.45 8.29 1.78
C GLN A 57 -21.77 6.95 2.42
N THR A 58 -21.88 5.89 1.63
CA THR A 58 -22.12 4.55 2.16
C THR A 58 -20.91 4.03 2.96
N LEU A 59 -19.70 4.25 2.46
CA LEU A 59 -18.47 3.90 3.16
C LEU A 59 -18.28 4.73 4.44
N GLU A 60 -18.72 5.99 4.46
CA GLU A 60 -18.74 6.86 5.65
C GLU A 60 -19.70 6.27 6.70
N ALA A 61 -20.91 5.88 6.29
CA ALA A 61 -21.88 5.24 7.16
C ALA A 61 -21.39 3.89 7.73
N LEU A 62 -20.52 3.19 7.00
CA LEU A 62 -19.85 1.95 7.44
C LEU A 62 -18.60 2.19 8.28
N GLY A 63 -18.16 3.45 8.45
CA GLY A 63 -16.95 3.82 9.19
C GLY A 63 -15.64 3.44 8.50
N ALA A 64 -15.67 3.13 7.20
CA ALA A 64 -14.47 2.81 6.42
C ALA A 64 -13.75 4.08 5.93
N VAL A 65 -14.50 5.16 5.73
CA VAL A 65 -13.95 6.48 5.45
C VAL A 65 -14.54 7.50 6.41
N GLU A 66 -13.86 8.62 6.56
CA GLU A 66 -14.38 9.78 7.26
C GLU A 66 -14.45 10.97 6.30
N ARG A 67 -15.57 11.70 6.37
CA ARG A 67 -15.74 12.93 5.62
C ARG A 67 -14.98 14.07 6.29
N ARG A 68 -14.32 14.86 5.46
CA ARG A 68 -13.51 16.04 5.77
C ARG A 68 -14.18 17.29 5.18
N PRO A 69 -13.70 18.50 5.51
CA PRO A 69 -14.17 19.73 4.86
C PRO A 69 -14.14 19.62 3.34
N GLU A 70 -15.03 20.36 2.68
CA GLU A 70 -15.12 20.40 1.21
C GLU A 70 -15.50 19.06 0.54
N GLU A 71 -16.25 18.19 1.23
CA GLU A 71 -16.69 16.89 0.70
C GLU A 71 -15.52 16.00 0.24
N ARG A 72 -14.43 16.08 1.00
CA ARG A 72 -13.25 15.21 0.85
C ARG A 72 -13.36 14.02 1.80
N TYR A 73 -12.72 12.92 1.46
CA TYR A 73 -12.78 11.68 2.22
C TYR A 73 -11.39 11.10 2.48
N ALA A 74 -11.23 10.55 3.67
CA ALA A 74 -10.03 9.88 4.15
C ALA A 74 -10.35 8.43 4.56
N LEU A 75 -9.44 7.49 4.35
CA LEU A 75 -9.54 6.18 5.03
C LEU A 75 -9.41 6.38 6.53
N THR A 76 -10.32 5.78 7.30
CA THR A 76 -10.19 5.69 8.76
C THR A 76 -9.17 4.63 9.14
N GLU A 77 -8.74 4.61 10.40
CA GLU A 77 -7.92 3.53 10.95
C GLU A 77 -8.59 2.15 10.79
N SER A 78 -9.92 2.09 10.90
CA SER A 78 -10.71 0.86 10.73
C SER A 78 -10.92 0.48 9.26
N GLY A 79 -10.95 1.44 8.34
CA GLY A 79 -11.11 1.17 6.91
C GLY A 79 -9.82 0.77 6.20
N LEU A 80 -8.67 1.20 6.73
CA LEU A 80 -7.35 0.94 6.13
C LEU A 80 -7.04 -0.55 5.92
N PRO A 81 -7.29 -1.47 6.87
CA PRO A 81 -7.03 -2.89 6.68
C PRO A 81 -7.85 -3.50 5.54
N GLU A 82 -9.12 -3.12 5.44
CA GLU A 82 -10.01 -3.61 4.39
C GLU A 82 -9.59 -3.09 3.02
N ALA A 83 -9.30 -1.80 2.91
CA ALA A 83 -8.84 -1.19 1.67
C ALA A 83 -7.52 -1.82 1.18
N ARG A 84 -6.58 -2.09 2.10
CA ARG A 84 -5.35 -2.83 1.80
C ARG A 84 -5.63 -4.24 1.30
N ARG A 85 -6.54 -4.97 1.96
CA ARG A 85 -6.87 -6.35 1.58
C ARG A 85 -7.41 -6.41 0.15
N ARG A 86 -8.41 -5.57 -0.17
CA ARG A 86 -9.00 -5.48 -1.51
C ARG A 86 -7.95 -5.17 -2.57
N PHE A 87 -7.09 -4.19 -2.29
CA PHE A 87 -6.03 -3.80 -3.21
C PHE A 87 -5.06 -4.96 -3.47
N VAL A 88 -4.59 -5.64 -2.42
CA VAL A 88 -3.69 -6.79 -2.58
C VAL A 88 -4.36 -7.93 -3.33
N ASP A 89 -5.62 -8.22 -3.03
CA ASP A 89 -6.36 -9.31 -3.67
C ASP A 89 -6.54 -9.05 -5.17
N ASN A 90 -6.88 -7.81 -5.56
CA ASN A 90 -7.13 -7.45 -6.96
C ASN A 90 -5.83 -7.27 -7.77
N PHE A 91 -4.76 -6.76 -7.16
CA PHE A 91 -3.50 -6.46 -7.84
C PHE A 91 -2.39 -7.48 -7.57
N ARG A 92 -2.70 -8.63 -6.97
CA ARG A 92 -1.71 -9.63 -6.53
C ARG A 92 -0.74 -10.05 -7.63
N GLU A 93 -1.25 -10.31 -8.83
CA GLU A 93 -0.45 -10.78 -9.97
C GLU A 93 0.53 -9.69 -10.42
N MET A 94 0.04 -8.45 -10.57
CA MET A 94 0.86 -7.30 -10.93
C MET A 94 1.93 -6.98 -9.86
N LEU A 95 1.58 -7.13 -8.58
CA LEU A 95 2.52 -6.95 -7.47
C LEU A 95 3.60 -8.05 -7.42
N ALA A 96 3.28 -9.27 -7.86
CA ALA A 96 4.23 -10.38 -7.91
C ALA A 96 5.30 -10.20 -9.02
N GLU A 97 4.95 -9.54 -10.13
CA GLU A 97 5.88 -9.29 -11.24
C GLU A 97 6.95 -8.23 -10.93
N GLY A 98 6.77 -7.41 -9.89
CA GLY A 98 7.74 -6.40 -9.46
C GLY A 98 8.88 -6.92 -8.57
N HIS A 99 8.72 -8.10 -7.97
CA HIS A 99 9.72 -8.71 -7.08
C HIS A 99 9.77 -10.22 -7.29
N GLY A 100 10.70 -10.65 -8.15
CA GLY A 100 11.20 -12.02 -8.08
C GLY A 100 11.67 -12.28 -6.65
N GLU A 101 10.95 -13.14 -5.94
CA GLU A 101 11.31 -13.65 -4.61
C GLU A 101 11.26 -12.66 -3.44
N CYS A 102 10.19 -11.88 -3.26
CA CYS A 102 9.81 -11.41 -1.91
C CYS A 102 8.30 -11.07 -1.87
N GLY A 103 7.50 -11.90 -1.19
CA GLY A 103 6.09 -11.61 -0.96
C GLY A 103 5.87 -10.41 -0.02
N PHE A 104 4.64 -9.88 -0.01
CA PHE A 104 4.19 -8.71 0.74
C PHE A 104 4.18 -8.87 2.29
N SER A 105 4.95 -9.82 2.82
CA SER A 105 5.22 -10.00 4.26
C SER A 105 6.57 -9.42 4.71
N CYS A 106 7.26 -8.63 3.89
CA CYS A 106 8.50 -7.98 4.31
C CYS A 106 8.25 -6.64 5.02
N GLN A 107 7.49 -6.67 6.12
CA GLN A 107 7.58 -5.63 7.15
C GLN A 107 8.55 -6.09 8.24
N GLN A 108 9.82 -5.77 8.00
CA GLN A 108 10.84 -5.35 8.98
C GLN A 108 11.00 -6.14 10.29
N ASP A 109 11.96 -7.06 10.30
CA ASP A 109 12.87 -7.17 11.44
C ASP A 109 13.99 -6.13 11.25
N HIS A 110 13.78 -4.95 11.84
CA HIS A 110 14.87 -4.09 12.26
C HIS A 110 15.54 -4.74 13.47
N ASP A 111 16.67 -5.45 13.28
CA ASP A 111 17.87 -5.44 14.14
C ASP A 111 18.86 -6.57 13.73
N HIS A 112 19.73 -6.28 12.76
CA HIS A 112 21.07 -6.83 12.81
C HIS A 112 22.00 -5.85 12.09
N GLU A 113 22.64 -4.97 12.84
CA GLU A 113 23.87 -4.35 12.35
C GLU A 113 24.86 -5.49 12.06
N PRO A 114 25.32 -5.71 10.82
CA PRO A 114 26.56 -6.43 10.66
C PRO A 114 27.64 -5.45 11.13
N GLY A 115 28.07 -5.69 12.37
CA GLY A 115 29.14 -4.94 12.98
C GLY A 115 30.31 -4.76 12.01
N ARG A 116 30.98 -3.62 12.16
CA ARG A 116 32.36 -3.47 11.74
C ARG A 116 33.15 -4.70 12.20
N ALA A 117 33.46 -5.61 11.29
CA ALA A 117 34.67 -6.39 11.34
C ALA A 117 35.66 -5.67 10.44
N GLY A 118 36.28 -4.63 11.02
CA GLY A 118 37.56 -4.16 10.51
C GLY A 118 38.51 -5.35 10.50
N ASP A 119 39.14 -5.55 9.35
CA ASP A 119 40.22 -6.50 9.11
C ASP A 119 41.21 -6.51 10.30
N PRO A 120 41.34 -7.65 11.01
CA PRO A 120 42.25 -7.76 12.13
C PRO A 120 43.67 -7.89 11.59
N SER A 121 44.49 -6.89 11.85
CA SER A 121 45.92 -7.08 12.09
C SER A 121 46.62 -7.98 11.07
N ARG A 122 46.86 -7.49 9.85
CA ARG A 122 48.11 -7.83 9.18
C ARG A 122 49.20 -6.93 9.74
N GLU A 123 49.70 -7.39 10.87
CA GLU A 123 50.82 -6.83 11.61
C GLU A 123 51.97 -6.55 10.64
N GLY A 124 52.54 -5.35 10.76
CA GLY A 124 53.76 -5.02 10.05
C GLY A 124 54.87 -5.95 10.53
N GLU A 125 55.38 -6.79 9.63
CA GLU A 125 56.64 -7.49 9.86
C GLU A 125 57.78 -6.46 9.86
N PRO A 126 58.51 -6.27 10.98
CA PRO A 126 59.79 -5.60 10.92
C PRO A 126 60.79 -6.54 10.25
N ARG A 127 61.32 -6.10 9.11
CA ARG A 127 62.58 -6.63 8.59
C ARG A 127 63.68 -5.95 9.36
N ASP A 128 64.29 -6.63 10.31
CA ASP A 128 65.71 -6.42 10.56
C ASP A 128 66.36 -7.64 11.22
N ASP A 129 67.58 -7.82 10.73
CA ASP A 129 68.69 -8.68 11.07
C ASP A 129 68.89 -9.02 12.57
N ASP A 130 69.79 -10.00 12.78
CA ASP A 130 70.48 -10.31 14.04
C ASP A 130 69.84 -11.33 15.00
N ARG A 131 70.12 -12.63 14.75
CA ARG A 131 70.84 -13.51 15.69
C ARG A 131 71.07 -14.90 15.13
N ARG A 132 72.19 -15.01 14.41
CA ARG A 132 72.93 -16.26 14.26
C ARG A 132 73.50 -16.65 15.63
N ASN A 133 72.99 -17.73 16.23
CA ASN A 133 73.64 -18.39 17.36
C ASN A 133 73.59 -19.92 17.22
N ARG A 134 74.47 -20.46 16.37
CA ARG A 134 75.37 -21.59 16.70
C ARG A 134 76.25 -21.94 15.51
#